data_AF-A0A7Y2CL23-F1
#
_entry.id   AF-A0A7Y2CL23-F1
#
_cell.length_a   1.000
_cell.length_b   1.000
_cell.length_c   1.000
_cell.angle_alpha   90.00
_cell.angle_beta   90.00
_cell.angle_gamma   90.00
#
_symmetry.space_group_name_H-M   'P 1'
#
loop_
_entity.id
_entity.type
_entity.pdbx_description
1 polymer ?
#
loop_
_entity_poly.entity_id
_entity_poly.type
_entity_poly.pdbx_seq_one_letter_code
_entity_poly.pdbx_strand_id
1 'polypeptide(L)'
;WIQNNLGDTRAVADVARLMPLGERVAELDETLFWGMPRILLGALHAARPVMLGGDPERATAEFHRAFEISGRNMHLAQVFNARTVCVQTFDSEAFSTSLREVLDAPSGVLPEAELLNRIARTKATALYAQSEEIFE
;
A
#
# COMPACT_ATOMS: atom_id res chain seq x y z
N TRP A 1 -8.01 -10.65 0.75
CA TRP A 1 -7.79 -11.95 1.42
C TRP A 1 -6.32 -12.18 1.73
N ILE A 2 -5.41 -12.16 0.73
CA ILE A 2 -3.96 -12.33 0.91
C ILE A 2 -3.40 -11.56 2.11
N GLN A 3 -3.56 -10.24 2.12
CA GLN A 3 -3.07 -9.34 3.18
C GLN A 3 -3.58 -9.65 4.60
N ASN A 4 -4.70 -10.36 4.75
CA ASN A 4 -5.24 -10.74 6.05
C ASN A 4 -4.95 -12.22 6.41
N ASN A 5 -4.29 -12.97 5.52
CA ASN A 5 -4.07 -14.41 5.65
C ASN A 5 -2.61 -14.78 5.30
N LEU A 6 -1.66 -13.89 5.57
CA LEU A 6 -0.25 -14.05 5.17
C LEU A 6 0.44 -15.29 5.78
N GLY A 7 -0.11 -15.86 6.87
CA GLY A 7 0.32 -17.13 7.45
C GLY A 7 -0.27 -18.38 6.79
N ASP A 8 -1.22 -18.26 5.87
CA ASP A 8 -1.80 -19.39 5.11
C ASP A 8 -0.97 -19.65 3.84
N THR A 9 -0.51 -20.88 3.66
CA THR A 9 0.25 -21.31 2.47
C THR A 9 -0.54 -21.13 1.17
N ARG A 10 -1.87 -21.10 1.21
CA ARG A 10 -2.71 -20.77 0.05
C ARG A 10 -2.59 -19.29 -0.33
N ALA A 11 -2.44 -18.40 0.65
CA ALA A 11 -2.25 -16.97 0.39
C ALA A 11 -0.92 -16.71 -0.30
N VAL A 12 0.09 -17.49 0.07
CA VAL A 12 1.38 -17.52 -0.61
C VAL A 12 1.21 -17.92 -2.08
N ALA A 13 0.48 -18.99 -2.38
CA ALA A 13 0.23 -19.41 -3.76
C ALA A 13 -0.51 -18.34 -4.59
N ASP A 14 -1.48 -17.64 -3.99
CA ASP A 14 -2.24 -16.60 -4.69
C ASP A 14 -1.40 -15.35 -5.01
N VAL A 15 -0.42 -14.99 -4.18
CA VAL A 15 0.57 -13.94 -4.53
C VAL A 15 1.33 -14.30 -5.79
N ALA A 16 1.83 -15.53 -5.89
CA ALA A 16 2.59 -15.99 -7.05
C ALA A 16 1.75 -15.97 -8.35
N ARG A 17 0.44 -16.17 -8.23
CA ARG A 17 -0.49 -16.08 -9.36
C ARG A 17 -0.83 -14.63 -9.73
N LEU A 18 -0.96 -13.76 -8.73
CA LEU A 18 -1.41 -12.39 -8.94
C LEU A 18 -0.29 -11.46 -9.42
N MET A 19 0.96 -11.72 -9.03
CA MET A 19 2.12 -10.91 -9.41
C MET A 19 2.26 -10.70 -10.93
N PRO A 20 2.31 -11.74 -11.79
CA PRO A 20 2.43 -11.54 -13.24
C PRO A 20 1.21 -10.84 -13.86
N LEU A 21 0.03 -10.97 -13.25
CA LEU A 21 -1.16 -10.24 -13.69
C LEU A 21 -1.05 -8.75 -13.33
N GLY A 22 -0.58 -8.43 -12.13
CA GLY A 22 -0.33 -7.06 -11.70
C GLY A 22 0.73 -6.38 -12.57
N GLU A 23 1.83 -7.08 -12.85
CA GLU A 23 2.90 -6.63 -13.75
C GLU A 23 2.34 -6.36 -15.15
N ARG A 24 1.56 -7.30 -15.70
CA ARG A 24 0.96 -7.15 -17.02
C ARG A 24 0.00 -5.96 -17.10
N VAL A 25 -0.79 -5.73 -16.05
CA VAL A 25 -1.69 -4.55 -16.00
C VAL A 25 -0.88 -3.26 -15.91
N ALA A 26 0.18 -3.21 -15.10
CA ALA A 26 1.05 -2.04 -15.01
C ALA A 26 1.78 -1.74 -16.33
N GLU A 27 2.18 -2.76 -17.09
CA GLU A 27 2.75 -2.59 -18.44
C GLU A 27 1.74 -2.01 -19.43
N LEU A 28 0.46 -2.42 -19.33
CA LEU A 28 -0.60 -1.99 -20.24
C LEU A 28 -1.07 -0.57 -19.92
N ASP A 29 -1.32 -0.28 -18.65
CA ASP A 29 -1.71 1.03 -18.14
C ASP A 29 -1.40 1.12 -16.65
N GLU A 30 -0.23 1.66 -16.32
CA GLU A 30 0.13 1.91 -14.93
C GLU A 30 -0.72 2.99 -14.27
N THR A 31 -1.38 3.86 -15.05
CA THR A 31 -2.19 4.99 -14.53
C THR A 31 -3.60 4.59 -14.18
N LEU A 32 -4.00 3.37 -14.53
CA LEU A 32 -5.32 2.80 -14.28
C LEU A 32 -5.74 3.01 -12.81
N PHE A 33 -6.93 3.59 -12.63
CA PHE A 33 -7.46 3.95 -11.31
C PHE A 33 -6.45 4.72 -10.44
N TRP A 34 -5.79 5.74 -11.01
CA TRP A 34 -4.84 6.60 -10.31
C TRP A 34 -3.64 5.85 -9.73
N GLY A 35 -3.13 4.84 -10.44
CA GLY A 35 -1.94 4.10 -10.04
C GLY A 35 -2.22 2.82 -9.24
N MET A 36 -3.44 2.31 -9.25
CA MET A 36 -3.79 1.09 -8.50
C MET A 36 -2.94 -0.15 -8.85
N PRO A 37 -2.51 -0.41 -10.10
CA PRO A 37 -1.61 -1.52 -10.40
C PRO A 37 -0.29 -1.43 -9.62
N ARG A 38 0.25 -0.22 -9.49
CA ARG A 38 1.46 0.07 -8.70
C ARG A 38 1.22 -0.16 -7.21
N ILE A 39 0.10 0.32 -6.67
CA ILE A 39 -0.29 0.07 -5.26
C ILE A 39 -0.39 -1.44 -4.99
N LEU A 40 -0.99 -2.20 -5.91
CA LEU A 40 -1.12 -3.65 -5.80
C LEU A 40 0.26 -4.33 -5.77
N LEU A 41 1.14 -4.01 -6.72
CA LEU A 41 2.49 -4.59 -6.79
C LEU A 41 3.31 -4.24 -5.55
N GLY A 42 3.23 -3.00 -5.07
CA GLY A 42 3.85 -2.58 -3.81
C GLY A 42 3.42 -3.45 -2.63
N ALA A 43 2.11 -3.64 -2.48
CA ALA A 43 1.56 -4.50 -1.43
C ALA A 43 1.91 -5.98 -1.60
N LEU A 44 2.10 -6.47 -2.83
CA LEU A 44 2.48 -7.87 -3.09
C LEU A 44 3.97 -8.12 -2.83
N HIS A 45 4.85 -7.18 -3.21
CA HIS A 45 6.29 -7.27 -2.92
C HIS A 45 6.58 -7.21 -1.42
N ALA A 46 5.81 -6.41 -0.66
CA ALA A 46 5.90 -6.33 0.80
C ALA A 46 4.92 -7.27 1.53
N ALA A 47 4.27 -8.22 0.84
CA ALA A 47 3.30 -9.13 1.47
C ALA A 47 3.95 -10.13 2.43
N ARG A 48 5.27 -10.37 2.33
CA ARG A 48 5.96 -11.39 3.14
C ARG A 48 7.16 -10.79 3.83
N PRO A 49 7.61 -11.35 4.96
CA PRO A 49 8.90 -11.02 5.54
C PRO A 49 10.04 -11.19 4.53
N VAL A 50 11.12 -10.41 4.69
CA VAL A 50 12.30 -10.46 3.80
C VAL A 50 12.87 -11.87 3.74
N MET A 51 12.95 -12.55 4.89
CA MET A 51 13.44 -13.94 5.00
C MET A 51 12.59 -14.96 4.20
N LEU A 52 11.37 -14.59 3.80
CA LEU A 52 10.43 -15.41 3.03
C LEU A 52 10.19 -14.86 1.61
N GLY A 53 11.10 -14.03 1.11
CA GLY A 53 11.09 -13.51 -0.26
C GLY A 53 10.29 -12.22 -0.45
N GLY A 54 9.99 -11.48 0.63
CA GLY A 54 9.54 -10.10 0.51
C GLY A 54 10.66 -9.17 0.03
N ASP A 55 10.30 -8.15 -0.75
CA ASP A 55 11.23 -7.19 -1.34
C ASP A 55 10.73 -5.76 -1.04
N PRO A 56 11.11 -5.19 0.13
CA PRO A 56 10.68 -3.85 0.52
C PRO A 56 11.23 -2.76 -0.40
N GLU A 57 12.38 -2.97 -1.05
CA GLU A 57 12.94 -2.01 -2.00
C GLU A 57 12.08 -1.91 -3.26
N ARG A 58 11.71 -3.05 -3.86
CA ARG A 58 10.77 -3.06 -4.99
C ARG A 58 9.41 -2.54 -4.57
N ALA A 59 8.93 -2.92 -3.39
CA ALA A 59 7.65 -2.42 -2.89
C ALA A 59 7.65 -0.89 -2.77
N THR A 60 8.73 -0.32 -2.26
CA THR A 60 8.94 1.13 -2.16
C THR A 60 8.89 1.78 -3.53
N ALA A 61 9.61 1.25 -4.52
CA ALA A 61 9.59 1.79 -5.88
C ALA A 61 8.18 1.82 -6.49
N GLU A 62 7.39 0.76 -6.29
CA GLU A 62 6.00 0.71 -6.75
C GLU A 62 5.10 1.75 -6.05
N PHE A 63 5.23 1.94 -4.73
CA PHE A 63 4.48 2.98 -4.03
C PHE A 63 4.91 4.39 -4.44
N HIS A 64 6.20 4.64 -4.64
CA HIS A 64 6.69 5.91 -5.18
C HIS A 64 6.09 6.22 -6.54
N ARG A 65 6.01 5.22 -7.43
CA ARG A 65 5.36 5.40 -8.72
C ARG A 65 3.86 5.68 -8.59
N ALA A 66 3.16 5.02 -7.68
CA ALA A 66 1.75 5.31 -7.38
C ALA A 66 1.55 6.75 -6.84
N PHE A 67 2.47 7.24 -6.02
CA PHE A 67 2.46 8.61 -5.52
C PHE A 67 2.62 9.62 -6.66
N GLU A 68 3.55 9.38 -7.59
CA GLU A 68 3.74 10.24 -8.75
C GLU A 68 2.51 10.30 -9.65
N ILE A 69 1.93 9.14 -9.98
CA ILE A 69 0.77 9.02 -10.88
C ILE A 69 -0.43 9.80 -10.35
N SER A 70 -0.73 9.66 -9.05
CA SER A 70 -1.88 10.31 -8.43
C SER A 70 -1.61 11.72 -7.91
N GLY A 71 -0.35 12.19 -7.99
CA GLY A 71 0.08 13.39 -7.28
C GLY A 71 -0.18 13.29 -5.77
N ARG A 72 -0.02 12.08 -5.21
CA ARG A 72 -0.34 11.70 -3.82
C ARG A 72 -1.82 11.80 -3.44
N ASN A 73 -2.73 12.01 -4.39
CA ASN A 73 -4.16 12.17 -4.10
C ASN A 73 -4.95 10.86 -4.10
N MET A 74 -4.31 9.72 -4.39
CA MET A 74 -4.89 8.38 -4.21
C MET A 74 -4.43 7.79 -2.88
N HIS A 75 -5.14 8.13 -1.79
CA HIS A 75 -4.67 7.95 -0.42
C HIS A 75 -4.49 6.48 0.03
N LEU A 76 -5.06 5.53 -0.71
CA LEU A 76 -4.78 4.11 -0.46
C LEU A 76 -3.29 3.78 -0.65
N ALA A 77 -2.57 4.49 -1.52
CA ALA A 77 -1.14 4.28 -1.70
C ALA A 77 -0.37 4.50 -0.39
N GLN A 78 -0.64 5.61 0.31
CA GLN A 78 0.04 5.95 1.58
C GLN A 78 -0.32 4.96 2.67
N VAL A 79 -1.60 4.57 2.76
CA VAL A 79 -2.08 3.60 3.77
C VAL A 79 -1.42 2.23 3.57
N PHE A 80 -1.35 1.74 2.34
CA PHE A 80 -0.73 0.46 2.06
C PHE A 80 0.79 0.52 2.23
N ASN A 81 1.45 1.59 1.79
CA ASN A 81 2.87 1.79 2.03
C ASN A 81 3.22 1.75 3.53
N ALA A 82 2.46 2.50 4.34
CA ALA A 82 2.62 2.49 5.79
C ALA A 82 2.42 1.09 6.37
N ARG A 83 1.33 0.41 6.00
CA ARG A 83 1.00 -0.93 6.53
C ARG A 83 2.01 -2.01 6.12
N THR A 84 2.63 -1.88 4.95
CA THR A 84 3.50 -2.94 4.42
C THR A 84 4.97 -2.56 4.56
N VAL A 85 5.44 -1.56 3.82
CA VAL A 85 6.87 -1.21 3.75
C VAL A 85 7.35 -0.71 5.11
N CYS A 86 6.69 0.31 5.67
CA CYS A 86 7.15 0.92 6.91
C CYS A 86 7.13 -0.06 8.10
N VAL A 87 6.11 -0.92 8.19
CA VAL A 87 6.09 -1.98 9.21
C VAL A 87 7.21 -3.00 8.98
N GLN A 88 7.40 -3.46 7.74
CA GLN A 88 8.42 -4.45 7.40
C GLN A 88 9.85 -3.93 7.67
N THR A 89 10.09 -2.63 7.48
CA THR A 89 11.39 -1.98 7.70
C THR A 89 11.53 -1.34 9.07
N PHE A 90 10.54 -1.48 9.96
CA PHE A 90 10.51 -0.83 11.28
C PHE A 90 10.69 0.71 11.23
N ASP A 91 10.16 1.36 10.18
CA ASP A 91 10.24 2.81 10.00
C ASP A 91 8.98 3.52 10.54
N SER A 92 9.00 3.80 11.85
CA SER A 92 7.88 4.43 12.56
C SER A 92 7.65 5.90 12.16
N GLU A 93 8.69 6.60 11.71
CA GLU A 93 8.60 7.99 11.25
C GLU A 93 7.89 8.08 9.91
N ALA A 94 8.30 7.27 8.92
CA ALA A 94 7.65 7.21 7.62
C ALA A 94 6.21 6.70 7.73
N PHE A 95 5.95 5.73 8.64
CA PHE A 95 4.61 5.24 8.95
C PHE A 95 3.71 6.39 9.43
N SER A 96 4.13 7.10 10.47
CA SER A 96 3.33 8.15 11.09
C SER A 96 3.09 9.32 10.14
N THR A 97 4.12 9.71 9.38
CA THR A 97 4.05 10.78 8.39
C THR A 97 3.07 10.44 7.27
N SER A 98 3.15 9.22 6.72
CA SER A 98 2.27 8.78 5.63
C SER A 98 0.79 8.75 6.05
N LEU A 99 0.50 8.30 7.28
CA LEU A 99 -0.88 8.22 7.76
C LEU A 99 -1.45 9.59 8.12
N ARG A 100 -0.65 10.48 8.74
CA ARG A 100 -1.08 11.85 9.02
C ARG A 100 -1.40 12.60 7.74
N GLU A 101 -0.61 12.44 6.68
CA GLU A 101 -0.91 13.04 5.37
C GLU A 101 -2.32 12.68 4.88
N VAL A 102 -2.75 11.41 5.04
CA VAL A 102 -4.10 10.96 4.66
C VAL A 102 -5.18 11.53 5.59
N LEU A 103 -4.89 11.64 6.89
CA LEU A 103 -5.81 12.16 7.89
C LEU A 103 -5.98 13.69 7.78
N ASP A 104 -4.96 14.40 7.34
CA ASP A 104 -4.97 15.86 7.24
C ASP A 104 -5.34 16.35 5.83
N ALA A 105 -5.36 15.47 4.83
CA ALA A 105 -5.73 15.80 3.47
C ALA A 105 -7.14 16.43 3.39
N PRO A 106 -7.35 17.49 2.60
CA PRO A 106 -8.69 18.02 2.38
C PRO A 106 -9.57 17.02 1.62
N SER A 107 -10.88 17.05 1.85
CA SER A 107 -11.84 16.25 1.07
C SER A 107 -11.98 16.81 -0.35
N GLY A 108 -12.21 15.94 -1.34
CA GLY A 108 -12.51 16.35 -2.70
C GLY A 108 -11.31 16.83 -3.53
N VAL A 109 -10.08 16.59 -3.09
CA VAL A 109 -8.86 16.89 -3.87
C VAL A 109 -8.81 16.06 -5.15
N LEU A 110 -9.34 14.84 -5.11
CA LEU A 110 -9.54 13.97 -6.26
C LEU A 110 -10.99 13.45 -6.24
N PRO A 111 -11.96 14.23 -6.78
CA PRO A 111 -13.39 13.93 -6.65
C PRO A 111 -13.77 12.53 -7.14
N GLU A 112 -13.15 12.05 -8.20
CA GLU A 112 -13.42 10.75 -8.81
C GLU A 112 -12.95 9.58 -7.93
N ALA A 113 -11.95 9.81 -7.07
CA ALA A 113 -11.43 8.83 -6.11
C ALA A 113 -11.97 9.07 -4.67
N GLU A 114 -12.88 10.02 -4.46
CA GLU A 114 -13.29 10.47 -3.12
C GLU A 114 -13.83 9.31 -2.26
N LEU A 115 -14.58 8.38 -2.84
CA LEU A 115 -15.02 7.18 -2.13
C LEU A 115 -13.84 6.37 -1.57
N LEU A 116 -12.82 6.14 -2.41
CA LEU A 116 -11.62 5.40 -2.04
C LEU A 116 -10.78 6.17 -1.02
N ASN A 117 -10.71 7.49 -1.13
CA ASN A 117 -10.00 8.36 -0.18
C ASN A 117 -10.69 8.40 1.18
N ARG A 118 -12.02 8.37 1.25
CA ARG A 118 -12.75 8.20 2.52
C ARG A 118 -12.47 6.85 3.15
N ILE A 119 -12.44 5.78 2.36
CA ILE A 119 -12.05 4.44 2.83
C ILE A 119 -10.61 4.46 3.34
N ALA A 120 -9.69 5.12 2.64
CA ALA A 120 -8.30 5.27 3.04
C ALA A 120 -8.19 5.99 4.39
N ARG A 121 -8.94 7.07 4.60
CA ARG A 121 -9.00 7.79 5.89
C ARG A 121 -9.44 6.89 7.03
N THR A 122 -10.52 6.13 6.86
CA THR A 122 -10.99 5.18 7.89
C THR A 122 -9.92 4.14 8.21
N LYS A 123 -9.21 3.62 7.19
CA LYS A 123 -8.11 2.67 7.37
C LYS A 123 -6.91 3.32 8.06
N ALA A 124 -6.57 4.56 7.70
CA ALA A 124 -5.48 5.31 8.30
C ALA A 124 -5.75 5.56 9.79
N THR A 125 -6.97 5.95 10.18
CA THR A 125 -7.34 6.12 11.58
C THR A 125 -7.15 4.82 12.37
N ALA A 126 -7.67 3.70 11.85
CA ALA A 126 -7.57 2.41 12.52
C ALA A 126 -6.10 1.93 12.62
N LEU A 127 -5.30 2.14 11.57
CA LEU A 127 -3.90 1.73 11.54
C LEU A 127 -3.02 2.62 12.42
N TYR A 128 -3.29 3.93 12.45
CA TYR A 128 -2.56 4.88 13.29
C TYR A 128 -2.76 4.59 14.78
N ALA A 129 -3.97 4.16 15.19
CA ALA A 129 -4.25 3.77 16.57
C ALA A 129 -3.47 2.52 17.05
N GLN A 130 -2.92 1.72 16.11
CA GLN A 130 -2.10 0.54 16.41
C GLN A 130 -0.59 0.86 16.40
N SER A 131 -0.19 2.14 16.30
CA SER A 131 1.22 2.49 16.12
C SER A 131 2.12 1.99 17.25
N GLU A 132 1.69 2.11 18.50
CA GLU A 132 2.47 1.64 19.66
C GLU A 132 2.66 0.13 19.59
N GLU A 133 1.58 -0.64 19.41
CA GLU A 133 1.63 -2.11 19.30
C GLU A 133 2.54 -2.61 18.16
N ILE A 134 2.63 -1.86 17.06
CA ILE A 134 3.43 -2.25 15.89
C ILE A 134 4.93 -2.00 16.10
N PHE A 135 5.30 -0.95 16.85
CA PHE A 135 6.69 -0.45 16.94
C PHE A 135 7.32 -0.51 18.34
N GLU A 136 6.59 -0.95 19.37
CA GLU A 136 7.14 -1.39 20.67
C GLU A 136 7.77 -2.79 20.60
#